data_AF-A0AAD1H221-F1
#
_entry.id   AF-A0AAD1H221-F1
#
_cell.length_a   1.000
_cell.length_b   1.000
_cell.length_c   1.000
_cell.angle_alpha   90.00
_cell.angle_beta   90.00
_cell.angle_gamma   90.00
#
_symmetry.space_group_name_H-M   'P 1'
#
loop_
_entity.id
_entity.type
_entity.pdbx_description
1 polymer ?
#
loop_
_entity_poly.entity_id
_entity_poly.type
_entity_poly.pdbx_seq_one_letter_code
_entity_poly.pdbx_strand_id
1 'polypeptide(L)'
;MGTAVDHNVTSTEPRTLPELLRLLGVNDEPVAKQWEPITAWLAENEASPELWMSLLANGYGLLLEQMVPTFHRPIPHRRITTASGTKETLLI
;
A
#
# COMPACT_ATOMS: atom_id res chain seq x y z
N MET A 1 19.79 -36.78 -20.04
CA MET A 1 18.63 -36.96 -19.16
C MET A 1 18.64 -35.81 -18.16
N GLY A 2 17.56 -35.01 -18.14
CA GLY A 2 17.29 -33.93 -17.16
C GLY A 2 18.16 -32.67 -17.34
N THR A 3 17.65 -31.45 -17.47
CA THR A 3 16.32 -30.91 -17.18
C THR A 3 16.05 -29.73 -18.11
N ALA A 4 14.88 -29.75 -18.77
CA ALA A 4 14.32 -28.56 -19.38
C ALA A 4 14.05 -27.55 -18.25
N VAL A 5 14.76 -26.42 -18.26
CA VAL A 5 14.37 -25.26 -17.49
C VAL A 5 13.31 -24.53 -18.31
N ASP A 6 12.08 -25.01 -18.19
CA ASP A 6 10.87 -24.29 -18.57
C ASP A 6 10.84 -22.96 -17.80
N HIS A 7 11.53 -21.95 -18.33
CA HIS A 7 11.29 -20.56 -18.00
C HIS A 7 10.03 -20.10 -18.74
N ASN A 8 8.94 -20.84 -18.57
CA ASN A 8 7.62 -20.33 -18.86
C ASN A 8 7.25 -19.39 -17.71
N VAL A 9 7.91 -18.24 -17.68
CA VAL A 9 7.45 -17.10 -16.90
C VAL A 9 6.25 -16.56 -17.67
N THR A 10 5.11 -17.25 -17.54
CA THR A 10 3.82 -16.59 -17.68
C THR A 10 3.88 -15.39 -16.75
N SER A 11 4.03 -14.22 -17.33
CA SER A 11 3.94 -12.91 -16.70
C SER A 11 2.50 -12.74 -16.22
N THR A 12 2.12 -13.51 -15.22
CA THR A 12 0.83 -13.41 -14.57
C THR A 12 1.02 -12.36 -13.49
N GLU A 13 0.40 -11.22 -13.72
CA GLU A 13 0.26 -10.15 -12.74
C GLU A 13 -0.02 -10.74 -11.35
N PRO A 14 0.77 -10.39 -10.33
CA PRO A 14 0.68 -11.02 -9.02
C PRO A 14 -0.67 -10.70 -8.39
N ARG A 15 -1.40 -11.71 -7.93
CA ARG A 15 -2.71 -11.55 -7.28
C ARG A 15 -2.61 -11.59 -5.77
N THR A 16 -1.46 -11.99 -5.23
CA THR A 16 -1.23 -12.16 -3.81
C THR A 16 0.13 -11.59 -3.39
N LEU A 17 0.27 -11.24 -2.11
CA LEU A 17 1.54 -10.77 -1.58
C LEU A 17 2.68 -11.79 -1.79
N PRO A 18 2.55 -13.10 -1.50
CA PRO A 18 3.65 -14.04 -1.73
C PRO A 18 4.08 -14.13 -3.21
N GLU A 19 3.12 -14.03 -4.15
CA GLU A 19 3.45 -13.97 -5.58
C GLU A 19 4.24 -12.71 -5.92
N LEU A 20 3.81 -11.56 -5.41
CA LEU A 20 4.52 -10.29 -5.58
C LEU A 20 5.93 -10.35 -4.97
N LEU A 21 6.07 -10.85 -3.75
CA LEU A 21 7.38 -10.96 -3.07
C LEU A 21 8.34 -11.89 -3.82
N ARG A 22 7.83 -12.99 -4.40
CA ARG A 22 8.62 -13.90 -5.23
C ARG A 22 9.01 -13.24 -6.55
N LEU A 23 8.11 -12.48 -7.17
CA LEU A 23 8.39 -11.69 -8.37
C LEU A 23 9.49 -10.66 -8.12
N LEU A 24 9.46 -10.01 -6.96
CA LEU A 24 10.44 -8.99 -6.55
C LEU A 24 11.74 -9.58 -5.96
N GLY A 25 11.78 -10.89 -5.72
CA GLY A 25 12.96 -11.57 -5.14
C GLY A 25 13.22 -11.25 -3.66
N VAL A 26 12.21 -10.79 -2.91
CA VAL A 26 12.34 -10.35 -1.50
C VAL A 26 11.49 -11.16 -0.52
N ASN A 27 11.04 -12.36 -0.92
CA ASN A 27 10.17 -13.23 -0.10
C ASN A 27 10.74 -13.56 1.29
N ASP A 28 12.06 -13.68 1.41
CA ASP A 28 12.72 -14.07 2.66
C ASP A 28 13.27 -12.86 3.46
N GLU A 29 13.02 -11.64 2.98
CA GLU A 29 13.47 -10.41 3.64
C GLU A 29 12.47 -9.93 4.71
N PRO A 30 12.91 -9.18 5.73
CA PRO A 30 12.01 -8.52 6.66
C PRO A 30 11.13 -7.46 5.96
N VAL A 31 9.92 -7.24 6.50
CA VAL A 31 8.92 -6.27 5.99
C VAL A 31 9.52 -4.89 5.68
N ALA A 32 10.42 -4.39 6.53
CA ALA A 32 11.08 -3.09 6.31
C ALA A 32 11.85 -3.01 4.98
N LYS A 33 12.42 -4.12 4.52
CA LYS A 33 13.12 -4.23 3.22
C LYS A 33 12.22 -4.68 2.08
N GLN A 34 11.11 -5.36 2.38
CA GLN A 34 10.09 -5.69 1.38
C GLN A 34 9.33 -4.45 0.91
N TRP A 35 9.16 -3.45 1.78
CA TRP A 35 8.32 -2.29 1.50
C TRP A 35 8.81 -1.44 0.32
N GLU A 36 10.10 -1.13 0.27
CA GLU A 36 10.70 -0.34 -0.82
C GLU A 36 10.40 -0.93 -2.22
N PRO A 37 10.73 -2.19 -2.52
CA PRO A 37 10.43 -2.78 -3.82
C PRO A 37 8.94 -2.97 -4.09
N ILE A 38 8.11 -3.24 -3.05
CA ILE A 38 6.64 -3.28 -3.21
C ILE A 38 6.13 -1.92 -3.69
N THR A 39 6.54 -0.82 -3.06
CA THR A 39 6.07 0.52 -3.45
C THR A 39 6.57 0.94 -4.83
N ALA A 40 7.81 0.61 -5.19
CA ALA A 40 8.34 0.85 -6.52
C ALA A 40 7.51 0.10 -7.58
N TRP A 41 7.16 -1.16 -7.31
CA TRP A 41 6.31 -1.93 -8.21
C TRP A 41 4.89 -1.35 -8.33
N LEU A 42 4.26 -0.98 -7.20
CA LEU A 42 2.92 -0.38 -7.17
C LEU A 42 2.86 1.01 -7.84
N ALA A 43 3.98 1.73 -7.93
CA ALA A 43 4.04 3.00 -8.64
C ALA A 43 3.99 2.85 -10.16
N GLU A 44 4.46 1.71 -10.68
CA GLU A 44 4.55 1.42 -12.12
C GLU A 44 3.44 0.48 -12.60
N ASN A 45 2.75 -0.21 -11.69
CA ASN A 45 1.77 -1.25 -12.02
C ASN A 45 0.46 -1.02 -11.26
N GLU A 46 -0.66 -1.23 -11.94
CA GLU A 46 -1.98 -1.22 -11.30
C GLU A 46 -2.19 -2.52 -10.54
N ALA A 47 -2.23 -2.48 -9.21
CA ALA A 47 -2.49 -3.69 -8.42
C ALA A 47 -3.95 -4.13 -8.52
N SER A 48 -4.16 -5.44 -8.73
CA SER A 48 -5.49 -6.03 -8.72
C SER A 48 -6.16 -5.92 -7.33
N PRO A 49 -7.50 -5.91 -7.24
CA PRO A 49 -8.20 -5.89 -5.95
C PRO A 49 -7.80 -7.04 -5.01
N GLU A 50 -7.49 -8.21 -5.55
CA GLU A 50 -7.00 -9.37 -4.78
C GLU A 50 -5.63 -9.07 -4.16
N LEU A 51 -4.74 -8.43 -4.91
CA LEU A 51 -3.42 -8.05 -4.41
C LEU A 51 -3.55 -6.99 -3.30
N TRP A 52 -4.41 -5.99 -3.48
CA TRP A 52 -4.73 -5.01 -2.43
C TRP A 52 -5.25 -5.67 -1.16
N MET A 53 -6.22 -6.57 -1.28
CA MET A 53 -6.75 -7.33 -0.14
C MET A 53 -5.67 -8.18 0.52
N SER A 54 -4.79 -8.80 -0.27
CA SER A 54 -3.68 -9.60 0.25
C SER A 54 -2.69 -8.73 1.03
N LEU A 55 -2.30 -7.56 0.53
CA LEU A 55 -1.43 -6.62 1.23
C LEU A 55 -2.05 -6.18 2.57
N LEU A 56 -3.33 -5.79 2.56
CA LEU A 56 -4.06 -5.40 3.77
C LEU A 56 -4.09 -6.52 4.81
N ALA A 57 -4.43 -7.74 4.40
CA ALA A 57 -4.51 -8.90 5.29
C ALA A 57 -3.16 -9.30 5.89
N ASN A 58 -2.05 -8.97 5.23
CA ASN A 58 -0.68 -9.26 5.68
C ASN A 58 -0.01 -8.09 6.41
N GLY A 59 -0.78 -7.08 6.85
CA GLY A 59 -0.28 -6.01 7.73
C GLY A 59 0.33 -4.81 7.03
N TYR A 60 0.24 -4.73 5.70
CA TYR A 60 0.73 -3.56 4.94
C TYR A 60 -0.23 -2.37 4.93
N GLY A 61 -1.43 -2.50 5.52
CA GLY A 61 -2.46 -1.45 5.43
C GLY A 61 -2.03 -0.06 5.89
N LEU A 62 -1.34 0.06 7.02
CA LEU A 62 -0.83 1.36 7.49
C LEU A 62 0.24 1.95 6.56
N LEU A 63 1.02 1.12 5.88
CA LEU A 63 2.03 1.55 4.93
C LEU A 63 1.38 2.01 3.62
N LEU A 64 0.32 1.32 3.18
CA LEU A 64 -0.48 1.71 2.02
C LEU A 64 -1.21 3.05 2.24
N GLU A 65 -1.74 3.29 3.43
CA GLU A 65 -2.35 4.59 3.80
C GLU A 65 -1.37 5.76 3.71
N GLN A 66 -0.06 5.52 3.89
CA GLN A 66 0.98 6.53 3.73
C GLN A 66 1.38 6.75 2.27
N MET A 67 1.21 5.74 1.41
CA MET A 67 1.52 5.82 -0.01
C MET A 67 0.43 6.53 -0.80
N VAL A 68 -0.84 6.29 -0.49
CA VAL A 68 -1.94 7.05 -1.07
C VAL A 68 -1.82 8.47 -0.50
N PRO A 69 -1.49 9.48 -1.31
CA PRO A 69 -1.40 10.85 -0.82
C PRO A 69 -2.78 11.17 -0.27
N THR A 70 -2.85 11.27 1.06
CA THR A 70 -4.01 11.67 1.86
C THR A 70 -5.07 12.31 0.99
N PHE A 71 -6.07 11.53 0.57
CA PHE A 71 -7.36 12.10 0.21
C PHE A 71 -7.71 12.97 1.39
N HIS A 72 -7.63 14.29 1.18
CA HIS A 72 -7.95 15.35 2.13
C HIS A 72 -8.68 14.79 3.35
N ARG A 73 -7.94 14.43 4.41
CA ARG A 73 -8.59 14.30 5.70
C ARG A 73 -9.10 15.71 5.94
N PRO A 74 -10.42 15.99 5.90
CA PRO A 74 -10.87 17.31 6.27
C PRO A 74 -10.35 17.48 7.69
N ILE A 75 -9.54 18.50 7.92
CA ILE A 75 -9.15 18.89 9.28
C ILE A 75 -10.49 18.93 10.04
N PRO A 76 -10.66 18.14 11.12
CA PRO A 76 -11.90 18.22 11.87
C PRO A 76 -11.93 19.61 12.48
N HIS A 77 -12.66 20.52 11.83
CA HIS A 77 -13.03 21.81 12.40
C HIS A 77 -13.92 21.48 13.60
N ARG A 78 -13.31 21.28 14.76
CA ARG A 78 -14.04 21.15 16.02
C ARG A 78 -14.73 22.48 16.26
N ARG A 79 -16.02 22.57 15.88
CA ARG A 79 -16.90 23.67 16.29
C ARG A 79 -16.97 23.67 17.80
N ILE A 80 -16.25 24.59 18.43
CA ILE A 80 -16.49 24.91 19.84
C ILE A 80 -17.68 25.86 19.84
N THR A 81 -18.88 25.35 20.11
CA THR A 81 -20.04 26.19 20.41
C THR A 81 -19.95 26.61 21.87
N THR A 82 -19.31 27.75 22.15
CA THR A 82 -19.58 28.47 23.40
C THR A 82 -20.86 29.28 23.21
N ALA A 83 -21.80 29.14 24.16
CA ALA A 83 -23.07 29.85 24.17
C ALA A 83 -22.87 31.35 24.45
N SER A 84 -22.26 32.07 23.52
CA SER A 84 -22.26 33.54 23.38
C SER A 84 -21.29 33.89 22.24
N GLY A 85 -21.82 34.24 21.06
CA GLY A 85 -21.08 34.88 19.96
C GLY A 85 -20.09 33.99 19.18
N THR A 86 -20.40 33.73 17.91
CA THR A 86 -19.50 33.08 16.95
C THR A 86 -18.23 33.91 16.73
N LYS A 87 -17.06 33.38 17.11
CA LYS A 87 -15.77 33.84 16.60
C LYS A 87 -15.02 32.67 15.97
N GLU A 88 -14.87 32.71 14.65
CA GLU A 88 -13.96 31.84 13.92
C GLU A 88 -12.53 32.32 14.21
N THR A 89 -11.70 31.49 14.84
CA THR A 89 -10.28 31.77 15.05
C THR A 89 -9.48 30.73 14.29
N LEU A 90 -8.77 31.18 13.25
CA LEU A 90 -7.68 30.42 12.64
C LEU A 90 -6.47 30.46 13.58
N LEU A 91 -5.99 29.29 14.00
CA LEU A 91 -4.66 29.17 14.59
C LEU A 91 -3.69 28.89 13.44
N ILE A 92 -2.86 29.88 13.10
CA ILE A 92 -1.61 29.72 12.35
C ILE A 92 -0.49 29.39 13.32
#